data_AF-A0A432UYA7-F1
#
_entry.id   AF-A0A432UYA7-F1
#
_cell.length_a   1.000
_cell.length_b   1.000
_cell.length_c   1.000
_cell.angle_alpha   90.00
_cell.angle_beta   90.00
_cell.angle_gamma   90.00
#
_symmetry.space_group_name_H-M   'P 1'
#
loop_
_entity.id
_entity.type
_entity.pdbx_description
1 polymer ?
#
loop_
_entity_poly.entity_id
_entity_poly.type
_entity_poly.pdbx_seq_one_letter_code
_entity_poly.pdbx_strand_id
1 'polypeptide(L)' 'IDCAMATAASALKRQESRGAHSRVDFPERDDKNWMKHSLYDKKTASVDYKPVRTKPLTVDSFPPKKRVY' A
#
# COMPACT_ATOMS: atom_id res chain seq x y z
N ILE A 1 8.13 17.60 -11.02
CA ILE A 1 7.15 16.82 -11.80
C ILE A 1 7.19 15.34 -11.40
N ASP A 2 8.37 14.75 -11.27
CA ASP A 2 8.56 13.32 -10.96
C ASP A 2 7.81 12.81 -9.72
N CYS A 3 7.80 13.55 -8.62
CA CYS A 3 7.08 13.15 -7.42
C CYS A 3 5.56 13.07 -7.64
N ALA A 4 4.98 14.05 -8.35
CA ALA A 4 3.55 14.06 -8.65
C ALA A 4 3.15 12.85 -9.51
N MET A 5 3.96 12.53 -10.52
CA MET A 5 3.78 11.35 -11.37
C MET A 5 3.86 10.05 -10.57
N ALA A 6 4.89 9.90 -9.72
CA ALA A 6 5.07 8.72 -8.88
C ALA A 6 3.89 8.52 -7.92
N THR A 7 3.40 9.59 -7.30
CA THR A 7 2.23 9.57 -6.43
C THR A 7 0.98 9.19 -7.20
N ALA A 8 0.68 9.85 -8.32
CA ALA A 8 -0.52 9.59 -9.11
C ALA A 8 -0.54 8.15 -9.66
N ALA A 9 0.57 7.68 -10.22
CA ALA A 9 0.69 6.31 -10.76
C ALA A 9 0.49 5.26 -9.65
N SER A 10 1.12 5.45 -8.49
CA SER A 10 1.00 4.53 -7.35
C SER A 10 -0.41 4.52 -6.77
N ALA A 11 -1.04 5.70 -6.64
CA ALA A 11 -2.41 5.85 -6.14
C ALA A 11 -3.44 5.19 -7.07
N LEU A 12 -3.28 5.37 -8.38
CA LEU A 12 -4.16 4.77 -9.38
C LEU A 12 -4.11 3.24 -9.32
N LYS A 13 -2.91 2.67 -9.21
CA LYS A 13 -2.70 1.22 -9.16
C LYS A 13 -3.18 0.61 -7.85
N ARG A 14 -3.09 1.31 -6.71
CA ARG A 14 -3.59 0.82 -5.41
C ARG A 14 -5.11 0.89 -5.33
N GLN A 15 -5.75 -0.25 -5.51
CA GLN A 15 -7.21 -0.43 -5.47
C GLN A 15 -7.68 -0.91 -4.08
N GLU A 16 -7.37 -0.13 -3.05
CA GLU A 16 -7.90 -0.27 -1.68
C GLU A 16 -7.96 1.11 -1.02
N SER A 17 -8.52 1.20 0.19
CA SER A 17 -8.36 2.35 1.08
C SER A 17 -7.59 1.95 2.35
N ARG A 18 -6.50 2.66 2.64
CA ARG A 18 -5.65 2.41 3.81
C ARG A 18 -4.97 3.68 4.30
N GLY A 19 -5.23 4.05 5.55
CA GLY A 19 -4.60 5.21 6.17
C GLY A 19 -5.03 6.51 5.47
N ALA A 20 -4.08 7.26 4.93
CA ALA A 20 -4.32 8.51 4.21
C ALA A 20 -4.75 8.31 2.74
N HIS A 21 -4.54 7.12 2.16
CA HIS A 21 -5.01 6.81 0.81
C HIS A 21 -6.45 6.31 0.90
N SER A 22 -7.40 7.09 0.39
CA SER A 22 -8.83 6.78 0.41
C SER A 22 -9.43 6.91 -0.98
N ARG A 23 -10.20 5.90 -1.37
CA ARG A 23 -10.80 5.75 -2.69
C ARG A 23 -12.27 5.43 -2.53
N VAL A 24 -13.13 6.23 -3.15
CA VAL A 24 -14.59 6.02 -3.10
C VAL A 24 -15.00 4.75 -3.85
N ASP A 25 -14.26 4.39 -4.90
CA ASP A 25 -14.47 3.17 -5.69
C ASP A 25 -13.89 1.90 -5.02
N PHE A 26 -13.00 2.05 -4.03
CA PHE A 26 -12.45 0.96 -3.22
C PHE A 26 -12.40 1.39 -1.73
N PRO A 27 -13.54 1.51 -1.05
CA PRO A 27 -13.63 2.17 0.26
C PRO A 27 -13.04 1.34 1.42
N GLU A 28 -12.95 0.03 1.24
CA GLU A 28 -12.49 -0.88 2.29
C GLU A 28 -10.99 -1.15 2.23
N ARG A 29 -10.44 -1.54 3.38
CA ARG A 29 -9.06 -2.03 3.50
C ARG A 29 -8.99 -3.49 3.07
N ASP A 30 -8.03 -3.82 2.20
CA ASP A 30 -7.88 -5.18 1.67
C ASP A 30 -6.50 -5.77 2.04
N ASP A 31 -6.44 -6.43 3.20
CA ASP A 31 -5.22 -7.07 3.68
C ASP A 31 -4.82 -8.30 2.87
N LYS A 32 -5.73 -8.89 2.07
CA LYS A 32 -5.43 -10.09 1.27
C LYS A 32 -4.60 -9.72 0.03
N ASN A 33 -4.99 -8.68 -0.69
CA ASN A 33 -4.32 -8.30 -1.93
C ASN A 33 -3.29 -7.17 -1.76
N TRP A 34 -3.43 -6.34 -0.72
CA TRP A 34 -2.71 -5.06 -0.59
C TRP A 34 -1.85 -4.92 0.67
N MET A 35 -1.57 -6.02 1.38
CA MET A 35 -0.52 -6.07 2.43
C MET A 35 0.90 -6.04 1.83
N LYS A 36 1.19 -4.98 1.07
CA LYS A 36 2.43 -4.76 0.31
C LYS A 36 2.71 -3.27 0.12
N HIS A 37 3.96 -2.91 -0.05
CA HIS A 37 4.40 -1.58 -0.43
C HIS A 37 4.25 -1.39 -1.94
N SER A 38 3.84 -0.19 -2.38
CA SER A 38 3.91 0.23 -3.79
C SER A 38 5.24 0.93 -4.01
N LEU A 39 5.98 0.51 -5.03
CA LEU A 39 7.31 1.03 -5.36
C LEU A 39 7.28 1.53 -6.81
N TYR A 40 7.49 2.83 -7.00
CA TYR A 40 7.56 3.42 -8.33
C TYR A 40 9.00 3.41 -8.86
N ASP A 41 9.22 2.86 -10.05
CA ASP A 41 10.49 2.94 -10.76
C ASP A 41 10.45 4.09 -11.78
N LYS A 42 11.29 5.09 -11.56
CA LYS A 42 11.41 6.25 -12.44
C LYS A 42 11.91 5.90 -13.85
N LYS A 43 12.76 4.87 -14.00
CA LYS A 43 13.35 4.52 -15.31
C LYS A 43 12.33 3.89 -16.24
N THR A 44 11.47 3.02 -15.70
CA THR A 44 10.45 2.29 -16.47
C THR A 44 9.06 2.93 -16.37
N ALA A 45 8.91 3.96 -15.54
CA ALA A 45 7.63 4.58 -15.19
C ALA A 45 6.57 3.57 -14.69
N SER A 46 7.02 2.49 -14.05
CA SER A 46 6.17 1.38 -13.60
C SER A 46 6.02 1.35 -12.09
N VAL A 47 4.97 0.66 -11.60
CA VAL A 47 4.75 0.44 -10.17
C VAL A 47 4.87 -1.04 -9.89
N ASP A 48 5.83 -1.40 -9.04
CA ASP A 48 6.05 -2.74 -8.54
C ASP A 48 5.62 -2.85 -7.06
N TYR A 49 5.64 -4.06 -6.52
CA TYR A 49 5.19 -4.33 -5.17
C TYR A 49 6.18 -5.15 -4.37
N LYS A 50 6.28 -4.81 -3.08
CA LYS A 50 7.11 -5.56 -2.12
C LYS A 50 6.27 -5.96 -0.92
N PRO A 51 6.27 -7.24 -0.50
CA PRO A 51 5.50 -7.66 0.66
C PRO A 51 5.95 -6.94 1.93
N VAL A 52 4.99 -6.65 2.82
CA VAL A 52 5.29 -6.12 4.16
C VAL A 52 5.98 -7.21 4.97
N ARG A 53 7.05 -6.85 5.68
CA ARG A 53 7.70 -7.76 6.62
C ARG A 53 6.88 -7.81 7.90
N THR A 54 6.26 -8.96 8.17
CA THR A 54 5.42 -9.18 9.34
C THR A 54 6.13 -9.91 10.48
N LYS A 55 7.34 -10.44 10.26
CA LYS A 55 8.04 -11.28 11.25
C LYS A 55 9.09 -10.45 12.02
N PRO A 56 8.78 -9.97 13.25
CA PRO A 56 9.77 -9.39 14.16
C PRO A 56 10.77 -10.44 14.68
N LEU A 57 11.85 -9.98 15.31
CA LEU A 57 12.94 -10.84 15.80
C LEU A 57 12.73 -11.35 17.23
N THR A 58 12.10 -10.55 18.10
CA THR A 58 12.11 -10.76 19.56
C THR A 58 10.74 -11.04 20.18
N VAL A 59 9.67 -10.71 19.47
CA VAL A 59 8.29 -10.78 19.97
C VAL A 59 7.39 -11.39 18.89
N ASP A 60 6.15 -11.73 19.22
CA ASP A 60 5.19 -12.17 18.22
C ASP A 60 4.74 -11.00 17.32
N SER A 61 4.30 -11.36 16.11
CA SER A 61 3.73 -10.40 15.17
C SER A 61 2.35 -9.94 15.61
N PHE A 62 2.05 -8.66 15.40
CA PHE A 62 0.70 -8.13 15.60
C PHE A 62 -0.14 -8.39 14.35
N PRO A 63 -1.18 -9.26 14.44
CA PRO A 63 -2.01 -9.56 13.28
C PRO A 63 -2.77 -8.30 12.83
N PRO A 64 -2.97 -8.10 11.51
CA PRO A 64 -3.78 -7.01 10.98
C PRO A 64 -5.21 -7.09 11.52
N LYS A 65 -5.67 -6.03 12.17
CA LYS A 65 -7.06 -5.87 12.64
C LYS A 65 -7.67 -4.59 12.10
N LYS A 66 -8.99 -4.54 11.95
CA LYS A 66 -9.69 -3.32 11.52
C LYS A 66 -9.31 -2.18 12.49
N ARG A 67 -8.94 -1.02 11.94
CA ARG A 67 -8.57 0.16 12.73
C ARG A 67 -9.83 0.99 12.95
N VAL A 68 -10.28 1.09 14.19
CA VAL A 68 -11.38 1.95 14.66
C VAL A 68 -10.77 2.87 15.72
N TYR A 69 -11.15 4.14 15.71
CA TYR A 69 -10.67 5.16 16.64
C TYR A 69 -11.72 5.46 17.69
#